data_AF-A0A257KWP6-F1
#
_entry.id   AF-A0A257KWP6-F1
#
_cell.length_a   1.000
_cell.length_b   1.000
_cell.length_c   1.000
_cell.angle_alpha   90.00
_cell.angle_beta   90.00
_cell.angle_gamma   90.00
#
_symmetry.space_group_name_H-M   'P 1'
#
loop_
_entity.id
_entity.type
_entity.pdbx_description
1 polymer ?
#
loop_
_entity_poly.entity_id
_entity_poly.type
_entity_poly.pdbx_seq_one_letter_code
_entity_poly.pdbx_strand_id
1 'polypeptide(L)'
;MHSWTDLVRAARTATTPAPGLRAVTLAQWILESGRGTSELAKRHANFAGLKWRDEMTGYATPISYGAHDGVDTYCAFASVDAFIAGYWRFIGRSVYSGWDAFAGDPRGYITFLKSRGYAGDAFYPEKVMALLQEAENLLADTGVVVVEEPERPSRSELTTSRLELMDAGEAPDFHTLGHVKHRYQGARPNGLEGAIVHYDAGRCRPTNGHDDLEWGARLTSEWGESQGYAYATISRSGRIYLPSNMDWLSWGSHAGKSKCPVTGRESVSQFYVGFEINCPGYIYPTDDPDIFIAWFDAKRNAQGSVVLNSHGHATIATSRPEIYRRAELRHIGSLHGNIRPGVYVPYTRAQQESLIKVLIWLKRRYPKTFRLDYVFGHDEVSPVRKVDPGGSYGVIGTPPGSEQTMAQLRSDLLHAWANVQAMV
;
A
#
# COMPACT_ATOMS: atom_id res chain seq x y z
N MET A 1 1.55 -20.44 9.38
CA MET A 1 1.12 -19.19 10.06
C MET A 1 -0.05 -18.66 9.26
N HIS A 2 -1.23 -18.55 9.86
CA HIS A 2 -2.45 -18.16 9.14
C HIS A 2 -2.53 -16.63 9.10
N SER A 3 -2.67 -16.03 7.91
CA SER A 3 -2.65 -14.58 7.78
C SER A 3 -4.07 -13.97 7.84
N TRP A 4 -4.16 -12.78 8.42
CA TRP A 4 -5.36 -11.94 8.41
C TRP A 4 -5.91 -11.72 6.99
N THR A 5 -5.00 -11.54 6.03
CA THR A 5 -5.33 -11.36 4.61
C THR A 5 -6.02 -12.60 4.02
N ASP A 6 -5.60 -13.80 4.42
CA ASP A 6 -6.24 -15.04 3.95
C ASP A 6 -7.66 -15.17 4.48
N LEU A 7 -7.92 -14.77 5.74
CA LEU A 7 -9.28 -14.70 6.29
C LEU A 7 -10.17 -13.78 5.46
N VAL A 8 -9.74 -12.55 5.22
CA VAL A 8 -10.55 -11.57 4.47
C VAL A 8 -10.81 -12.07 3.05
N ARG A 9 -9.79 -12.65 2.38
CA ARG A 9 -9.95 -13.23 1.04
C ARG A 9 -10.95 -14.37 1.03
N ALA A 10 -10.82 -15.33 1.95
CA ALA A 10 -11.72 -16.47 2.04
C ALA A 10 -13.14 -16.04 2.41
N ALA A 11 -13.30 -15.07 3.32
CA ALA A 11 -14.61 -14.55 3.71
C ALA A 11 -15.40 -13.93 2.55
N ARG A 12 -14.72 -13.31 1.57
CA ARG A 12 -15.36 -12.75 0.36
C ARG A 12 -16.07 -13.81 -0.48
N THR A 13 -15.40 -14.94 -0.70
CA THR A 13 -15.82 -15.94 -1.68
C THR A 13 -16.43 -17.18 -1.05
N ALA A 14 -16.31 -17.36 0.27
CA ALA A 14 -16.86 -18.50 0.97
C ALA A 14 -18.37 -18.64 0.72
N THR A 15 -18.75 -19.85 0.30
CA THR A 15 -20.14 -20.30 0.31
C THR A 15 -20.54 -20.55 1.76
N THR A 16 -21.51 -19.79 2.26
CA THR A 16 -21.97 -19.88 3.64
C THR A 16 -23.49 -20.07 3.69
N PRO A 17 -24.04 -20.67 4.75
CA PRO A 17 -25.49 -20.85 4.89
C PRO A 17 -26.29 -19.55 4.91
N ALA A 18 -25.67 -18.42 5.28
CA ALA A 18 -26.30 -17.10 5.28
C ALA A 18 -25.39 -16.02 4.67
N PRO A 19 -25.38 -15.87 3.33
CA PRO A 19 -24.56 -14.88 2.64
C PRO A 19 -24.82 -13.43 3.08
N GLY A 20 -26.06 -13.11 3.47
CA GLY A 20 -26.44 -11.78 3.98
C GLY A 20 -25.75 -11.39 5.31
N LEU A 21 -25.21 -12.36 6.04
CA LEU A 21 -24.49 -12.14 7.29
C LEU A 21 -22.97 -12.03 7.12
N ARG A 22 -22.46 -12.07 5.89
CA ARG A 22 -21.01 -12.10 5.62
C ARG A 22 -20.27 -10.91 6.23
N ALA A 23 -20.81 -9.70 6.10
CA ALA A 23 -20.20 -8.50 6.67
C ALA A 23 -20.16 -8.53 8.19
N VAL A 24 -21.27 -8.88 8.83
CA VAL A 24 -21.32 -8.86 10.30
C VAL A 24 -20.53 -9.99 10.94
N THR A 25 -20.45 -11.15 10.29
CA THR A 25 -19.62 -12.27 10.75
C THR A 25 -18.13 -11.93 10.64
N LEU A 26 -17.70 -11.26 9.56
CA LEU A 26 -16.35 -10.72 9.48
C LEU A 26 -16.10 -9.64 10.53
N ALA A 27 -17.05 -8.73 10.78
CA ALA A 27 -16.95 -7.73 11.85
C ALA A 27 -16.80 -8.37 13.25
N GLN A 28 -17.49 -9.49 13.48
CA GLN A 28 -17.33 -10.30 14.68
C GLN A 28 -15.89 -10.82 14.79
N TRP A 29 -15.34 -11.38 13.71
CA TRP A 29 -13.98 -11.92 13.70
C TRP A 29 -12.90 -10.83 13.81
N ILE A 30 -13.15 -9.62 13.28
CA ILE A 30 -12.30 -8.44 13.50
C ILE A 30 -12.15 -8.18 15.01
N LEU A 31 -13.27 -8.17 15.73
CA LEU A 31 -13.31 -7.91 17.17
C LEU A 31 -12.60 -9.02 17.96
N GLU A 32 -13.00 -10.28 17.75
CA GLU A 32 -12.55 -11.43 18.54
C GLU A 32 -11.06 -11.74 18.37
N SER A 33 -10.53 -11.53 17.16
CA SER A 33 -9.13 -11.79 16.86
C SER A 33 -8.23 -10.57 17.02
N GLY A 34 -8.80 -9.39 17.27
CA GLY A 34 -8.08 -8.12 17.18
C GLY A 34 -7.44 -7.93 15.81
N ARG A 35 -8.22 -8.07 14.72
CA ARG A 35 -7.72 -8.04 13.32
C ARG A 35 -6.64 -9.10 13.04
N GLY A 36 -6.86 -10.31 13.53
CA GLY A 36 -5.96 -11.45 13.34
C GLY A 36 -4.68 -11.41 14.18
N THR A 37 -4.58 -10.50 15.15
CA THR A 37 -3.37 -10.34 15.97
C THR A 37 -3.33 -11.26 17.19
N SER A 38 -4.44 -11.87 17.59
CA SER A 38 -4.48 -12.81 18.71
C SER A 38 -3.66 -14.07 18.43
N GLU A 39 -3.01 -14.64 19.46
CA GLU A 39 -2.22 -15.86 19.28
C GLU A 39 -3.10 -17.05 18.88
N LEU A 40 -4.35 -17.08 19.33
CA LEU A 40 -5.35 -18.06 18.92
C LEU A 40 -5.66 -17.97 17.40
N ALA A 41 -5.75 -16.77 16.85
CA ALA A 41 -5.88 -16.58 15.40
C ALA A 41 -4.60 -16.97 14.64
N LYS A 42 -3.44 -16.46 15.06
CA LYS A 42 -2.15 -16.68 14.38
C LYS A 42 -1.71 -18.14 14.33
N ARG A 43 -1.87 -18.85 15.45
CA ARG A 43 -1.34 -20.22 15.63
C ARG A 43 -2.37 -21.30 15.33
N HIS A 44 -3.66 -21.00 15.48
CA HIS A 44 -4.72 -22.01 15.44
C HIS A 44 -5.86 -21.67 14.47
N ALA A 45 -5.70 -20.62 13.65
CA ALA A 45 -6.72 -20.16 12.68
C ALA A 45 -8.10 -19.93 13.30
N ASN A 46 -8.19 -19.66 14.61
CA ASN A 46 -9.45 -19.47 15.29
C ASN A 46 -9.67 -17.97 15.56
N PHE A 47 -10.27 -17.33 14.56
CA PHE A 47 -10.50 -15.87 14.54
C PHE A 47 -11.74 -15.43 15.33
N ALA A 48 -12.57 -16.37 15.76
CA ALA A 48 -13.82 -16.13 16.48
C ALA A 48 -13.75 -16.47 17.98
N GLY A 49 -12.59 -16.93 18.48
CA GLY A 49 -12.45 -17.33 19.88
C GLY A 49 -13.27 -18.58 20.25
N LEU A 50 -13.53 -19.47 19.30
CA LEU A 50 -14.44 -20.61 19.49
C LEU A 50 -13.86 -21.60 20.50
N LYS A 51 -14.60 -21.82 21.60
CA LYS A 51 -14.28 -22.87 22.59
C LYS A 51 -14.58 -24.25 22.02
N TRP A 52 -13.78 -25.24 22.40
CA TRP A 52 -13.96 -26.62 21.97
C TRP A 52 -15.27 -27.22 22.51
N ARG A 53 -15.95 -27.98 21.66
CA ARG A 53 -17.17 -28.74 21.97
C ARG A 53 -17.13 -30.02 21.16
N ASP A 54 -17.66 -31.13 21.69
CA ASP A 54 -17.58 -32.43 21.01
C ASP A 54 -18.25 -32.40 19.63
N GLU A 55 -19.26 -31.54 19.45
CA GLU A 55 -19.92 -31.31 18.16
C GLU A 55 -19.01 -30.73 17.06
N MET A 56 -17.79 -30.28 17.41
CA MET A 56 -16.75 -29.78 16.50
C MET A 56 -15.80 -30.87 15.99
N THR A 57 -15.98 -32.12 16.43
CA THR A 57 -15.22 -33.27 15.92
C THR A 57 -15.36 -33.36 14.39
N GLY A 58 -14.22 -33.47 13.70
CA GLY A 58 -14.14 -33.47 12.23
C GLY A 58 -14.07 -32.08 11.58
N TYR A 59 -14.26 -31.00 12.35
CA TYR A 59 -14.13 -29.61 11.88
C TYR A 59 -12.96 -28.86 12.50
N ALA A 60 -12.55 -29.24 13.72
CA ALA A 60 -11.41 -28.67 14.44
C ALA A 60 -10.74 -29.74 15.32
N THR A 61 -9.62 -29.38 15.95
CA THR A 61 -9.00 -30.14 17.03
C THR A 61 -9.00 -29.34 18.35
N PRO A 62 -9.07 -30.01 19.52
CA PRO A 62 -9.00 -29.33 20.81
C PRO A 62 -7.57 -28.90 21.12
N ILE A 63 -7.38 -27.67 21.56
CA ILE A 63 -6.12 -27.17 22.11
C ILE A 63 -6.37 -26.50 23.46
N SER A 64 -5.50 -26.77 24.44
CA SER A 64 -5.53 -26.04 25.72
C SER A 64 -4.82 -24.70 25.54
N TYR A 65 -5.50 -23.62 25.87
CA TYR A 65 -4.99 -22.27 25.70
C TYR A 65 -5.29 -21.42 26.93
N GLY A 66 -4.25 -20.76 27.45
CA GLY A 66 -4.38 -19.78 28.52
C GLY A 66 -4.89 -18.46 27.95
N ALA A 67 -6.19 -18.22 28.11
CA ALA A 67 -6.81 -16.93 27.85
C ALA A 67 -6.68 -16.01 29.08
N HIS A 68 -7.12 -14.76 28.94
CA HIS A 68 -7.02 -13.73 29.98
C HIS A 68 -7.90 -14.00 31.22
N ASP A 69 -8.81 -14.97 31.13
CA ASP A 69 -9.74 -15.40 32.17
C ASP A 69 -9.44 -16.82 32.72
N GLY A 70 -8.39 -17.49 32.23
CA GLY A 70 -7.97 -18.82 32.68
C GLY A 70 -7.52 -19.75 31.54
N VAL A 71 -7.18 -20.99 31.87
CA VAL A 71 -6.91 -22.04 30.87
C VAL A 71 -8.24 -22.68 30.50
N ASP A 72 -8.59 -22.64 29.21
CA ASP A 72 -9.76 -23.33 28.66
C ASP A 72 -9.36 -24.07 27.37
N THR A 73 -10.26 -24.89 26.85
CA THR A 73 -10.04 -25.65 25.61
C THR A 73 -10.71 -24.93 24.45
N TYR A 74 -9.93 -24.62 23.42
CA TYR A 74 -10.37 -23.92 22.21
C TYR A 74 -10.25 -24.81 20.98
N CYS A 75 -10.94 -24.42 19.91
CA CYS A 75 -10.78 -25.03 18.60
C CYS A 75 -9.46 -24.57 17.96
N ALA A 76 -8.75 -25.50 17.33
CA ALA A 76 -7.74 -25.23 16.30
C ALA A 76 -8.22 -25.74 14.94
N PHE A 77 -8.05 -24.91 13.92
CA PHE A 77 -8.46 -25.21 12.55
C PHE A 77 -7.24 -25.43 11.66
N ALA A 78 -7.36 -26.36 10.71
CA ALA A 78 -6.26 -26.68 9.78
C ALA A 78 -5.98 -25.57 8.77
N SER A 79 -6.98 -24.74 8.46
CA SER A 79 -6.89 -23.63 7.51
C SER A 79 -7.97 -22.58 7.79
N VAL A 80 -7.87 -21.45 7.10
CA VAL A 80 -8.89 -20.40 7.12
C VAL A 80 -10.24 -20.91 6.58
N ASP A 81 -10.23 -21.71 5.51
CA ASP A 81 -11.45 -22.28 4.96
C ASP A 81 -12.10 -23.26 5.94
N ALA A 82 -11.28 -24.07 6.62
CA ALA A 82 -11.74 -24.96 7.69
C ALA A 82 -12.31 -24.16 8.89
N PHE A 83 -11.72 -23.01 9.21
CA PHE A 83 -12.27 -22.09 10.20
C PHE A 83 -13.64 -21.56 9.79
N ILE A 84 -13.82 -21.07 8.57
CA ILE A 84 -15.12 -20.52 8.12
C ILE A 84 -16.19 -21.62 8.15
N ALA A 85 -15.88 -22.81 7.63
CA ALA A 85 -16.79 -23.96 7.71
C ALA A 85 -17.09 -24.36 9.17
N GLY A 86 -16.05 -24.38 10.01
CA GLY A 86 -16.15 -24.68 11.42
C GLY A 86 -16.96 -23.66 12.21
N TYR A 87 -16.87 -22.37 11.88
CA TYR A 87 -17.69 -21.32 12.47
C TYR A 87 -19.18 -21.60 12.22
N TRP A 88 -19.56 -21.87 10.97
CA TRP A 88 -20.95 -22.17 10.65
C TRP A 88 -21.44 -23.49 11.27
N ARG A 89 -20.55 -24.49 11.41
CA ARG A 89 -20.85 -25.69 12.20
C ARG A 89 -21.11 -25.34 13.68
N PHE A 90 -20.30 -24.48 14.27
CA PHE A 90 -20.44 -24.05 15.66
C PHE A 90 -21.75 -23.29 15.90
N ILE A 91 -22.11 -22.38 14.99
CA ILE A 91 -23.39 -21.65 15.00
C ILE A 91 -24.58 -22.61 14.72
N GLY A 92 -24.35 -23.73 14.02
CA GLY A 92 -25.36 -24.76 13.81
C GLY A 92 -25.70 -25.61 15.04
N ARG A 93 -25.08 -25.37 16.21
CA ARG A 93 -25.37 -26.11 17.46
C ARG A 93 -26.73 -25.71 18.04
N SER A 94 -27.34 -26.62 18.80
CA SER A 94 -28.69 -26.46 19.37
C SER A 94 -28.89 -25.21 20.23
N VAL A 95 -27.83 -24.74 20.91
CA VAL A 95 -27.88 -23.51 21.71
C VAL A 95 -28.18 -22.26 20.87
N TYR A 96 -27.85 -22.30 19.57
CA TYR A 96 -28.11 -21.23 18.60
C TYR A 96 -29.26 -21.58 17.64
N SER A 97 -30.09 -22.59 17.93
CA SER A 97 -31.27 -22.90 17.12
C SER A 97 -32.17 -21.66 16.95
N GLY A 98 -32.51 -21.35 15.70
CA GLY A 98 -33.26 -20.15 15.31
C GLY A 98 -32.39 -18.97 14.83
N TRP A 99 -31.06 -19.13 14.75
CA TRP A 99 -30.17 -18.09 14.21
C TRP A 99 -30.50 -17.72 12.75
N ASP A 100 -31.01 -18.67 11.99
CA ASP A 100 -31.35 -18.57 10.57
C ASP A 100 -32.50 -17.59 10.30
N ALA A 101 -33.38 -17.36 11.28
CA ALA A 101 -34.39 -16.30 11.22
C ALA A 101 -33.78 -14.89 11.05
N PHE A 102 -32.49 -14.72 11.37
CA PHE A 102 -31.76 -13.46 11.26
C PHE A 102 -30.84 -13.41 10.04
N ALA A 103 -30.95 -14.32 9.06
CA ALA A 103 -30.04 -14.38 7.91
C ALA A 103 -29.96 -13.08 7.06
N GLY A 104 -30.95 -12.19 7.19
CA GLY A 104 -30.98 -10.85 6.59
C GLY A 104 -30.93 -9.69 7.59
N ASP A 105 -30.71 -9.96 8.89
CA ASP A 105 -30.65 -8.96 9.96
C ASP A 105 -29.32 -9.07 10.72
N PRO A 106 -28.28 -8.34 10.26
CA PRO A 106 -26.97 -8.30 10.90
C PRO A 106 -26.98 -8.00 12.41
N ARG A 107 -27.74 -7.00 12.83
CA ARG A 107 -27.79 -6.58 14.23
C ARG A 107 -28.58 -7.59 15.07
N GLY A 108 -29.71 -8.07 14.54
CA GLY A 108 -30.50 -9.11 15.17
C GLY A 108 -29.71 -10.41 15.37
N TYR A 109 -28.92 -10.80 14.36
CA TYR A 109 -28.06 -11.98 14.44
C TYR A 109 -27.06 -11.91 15.61
N ILE A 110 -26.28 -10.84 15.72
CA ILE A 110 -25.29 -10.70 16.80
C ILE A 110 -25.97 -10.56 18.17
N THR A 111 -27.10 -9.86 18.23
CA THR A 111 -27.91 -9.75 19.45
C THR A 111 -28.43 -11.12 19.88
N PHE A 112 -28.89 -11.93 18.94
CA PHE A 112 -29.34 -13.30 19.18
C PHE A 112 -28.19 -14.18 19.70
N LEU A 113 -27.02 -14.19 19.04
CA LEU A 113 -25.87 -14.96 19.51
C LEU A 113 -25.47 -14.59 20.95
N LYS A 114 -25.42 -13.28 21.26
CA LYS A 114 -25.19 -12.81 22.62
C LYS A 114 -26.24 -13.35 23.59
N SER A 115 -27.52 -13.28 23.25
CA SER A 115 -28.62 -13.75 24.12
C SER A 115 -28.53 -15.25 24.44
N ARG A 116 -27.84 -16.01 23.59
CA ARG A 116 -27.55 -17.44 23.74
C ARG A 116 -26.21 -17.75 24.41
N GLY A 117 -25.51 -16.73 24.91
CA GLY A 117 -24.28 -16.91 25.68
C GLY A 117 -23.00 -16.95 24.85
N TYR A 118 -23.01 -16.43 23.61
CA TYR A 118 -21.79 -16.35 22.80
C TYR A 118 -20.70 -15.49 23.47
N ALA A 119 -21.09 -14.34 24.02
CA ALA A 119 -20.18 -13.39 24.67
C ALA A 119 -20.79 -12.82 25.97
N GLY A 120 -19.95 -12.72 27.01
CA GLY A 120 -20.34 -12.16 28.32
C GLY A 120 -20.51 -10.64 28.33
N ASP A 121 -19.79 -9.92 27.47
CA ASP A 121 -19.79 -8.45 27.42
C ASP A 121 -21.17 -7.89 27.05
N ALA A 122 -21.75 -7.06 27.91
CA ALA A 122 -23.05 -6.41 27.72
C ALA A 122 -23.13 -5.60 26.41
N PHE A 123 -22.03 -4.99 25.99
CA PHE A 123 -21.95 -4.12 24.80
C PHE A 123 -21.41 -4.84 23.56
N TYR A 124 -21.41 -6.16 23.57
CA TYR A 124 -20.88 -6.95 22.46
C TYR A 124 -21.54 -6.62 21.11
N PRO A 125 -22.88 -6.50 20.99
CA PRO A 125 -23.51 -6.15 19.72
C PRO A 125 -23.07 -4.78 19.22
N GLU A 126 -22.99 -3.78 20.11
CA GLU A 126 -22.54 -2.43 19.76
C GLU A 126 -21.10 -2.43 19.23
N LYS A 127 -20.20 -3.19 19.88
CA LYS A 127 -18.80 -3.31 19.47
C LYS A 127 -18.64 -3.99 18.11
N VAL A 128 -19.40 -5.05 17.85
CA VAL A 128 -19.38 -5.71 16.54
C VAL A 128 -19.96 -4.80 15.46
N MET A 129 -21.09 -4.16 15.73
CA MET A 129 -21.74 -3.26 14.77
C MET A 129 -20.89 -2.02 14.45
N ALA A 130 -20.09 -1.53 15.41
CA ALA A 130 -19.13 -0.45 15.16
C ALA A 130 -18.04 -0.82 14.13
N LEU A 131 -17.82 -2.11 13.89
CA LEU A 131 -16.86 -2.65 12.93
C LEU A 131 -17.53 -3.11 11.62
N LEU A 132 -18.85 -2.98 11.50
CA LEU A 132 -19.59 -3.45 10.32
C LEU A 132 -19.11 -2.75 9.04
N GLN A 133 -18.95 -1.43 9.07
CA GLN A 133 -18.48 -0.68 7.90
C GLN A 133 -17.06 -1.09 7.48
N GLU A 134 -16.19 -1.38 8.45
CA GLU A 134 -14.84 -1.89 8.16
C GLU A 134 -14.92 -3.25 7.47
N ALA A 135 -15.78 -4.15 7.95
CA ALA A 135 -16.00 -5.45 7.34
C ALA A 135 -16.64 -5.37 5.95
N GLU A 136 -17.61 -4.48 5.74
CA GLU A 136 -18.21 -4.22 4.42
C GLU A 136 -17.16 -3.73 3.43
N ASN A 137 -16.29 -2.80 3.84
CA ASN A 137 -15.20 -2.30 2.99
C ASN A 137 -14.19 -3.41 2.66
N LEU A 138 -13.89 -4.27 3.63
CA LEU A 138 -13.03 -5.43 3.42
C LEU A 138 -13.67 -6.47 2.49
N LEU A 139 -15.00 -6.54 2.40
CA LEU A 139 -15.73 -7.49 1.56
C LEU A 139 -16.17 -6.92 0.22
N ALA A 140 -16.23 -5.59 0.08
CA ALA A 140 -16.60 -4.92 -1.14
C ALA A 140 -15.65 -5.37 -2.26
N ASP A 141 -16.24 -6.03 -3.26
CA ASP A 141 -15.54 -6.48 -4.45
C ASP A 141 -15.18 -5.23 -5.27
N THR A 142 -13.89 -5.01 -5.51
CA THR A 142 -13.41 -3.94 -6.41
C THR A 142 -13.80 -4.32 -7.84
N GLY A 143 -15.05 -4.02 -8.21
CA GLY A 143 -15.68 -4.43 -9.45
C GLY A 143 -14.85 -4.06 -10.69
N VAL A 144 -14.51 -5.08 -11.47
CA VAL A 144 -14.05 -4.95 -12.85
C VAL A 144 -15.28 -4.91 -13.74
N VAL A 145 -15.43 -3.85 -14.55
CA VAL A 145 -16.46 -3.72 -15.58
C VAL A 145 -16.11 -4.66 -16.74
N VAL A 146 -17.02 -5.55 -17.11
CA VAL A 146 -16.86 -6.49 -18.23
C VAL A 146 -17.36 -5.82 -19.52
N VAL A 147 -16.45 -5.67 -20.48
CA VAL A 147 -16.76 -5.44 -21.90
C VAL A 147 -16.55 -6.80 -22.59
N GLU A 148 -17.50 -7.24 -23.43
CA GLU A 148 -17.35 -8.49 -24.19
C GLU A 148 -16.23 -8.34 -25.24
N GLU A 149 -15.26 -9.27 -25.20
CA GLU A 149 -14.24 -9.48 -26.23
C GLU A 149 -13.90 -10.99 -26.32
N PRO A 150 -13.43 -11.48 -27.48
CA PRO A 150 -13.54 -12.87 -27.92
C PRO A 150 -12.63 -13.84 -27.16
N GLU A 151 -12.86 -15.14 -27.42
CA GLU A 151 -12.35 -16.32 -26.69
C GLU A 151 -10.97 -16.16 -26.04
N ARG A 152 -10.95 -16.29 -24.70
CA ARG A 152 -9.79 -16.05 -23.84
C ARG A 152 -9.12 -17.36 -23.40
N PRO A 153 -7.77 -17.44 -23.39
CA PRO A 153 -7.06 -18.59 -22.85
C PRO A 153 -7.30 -18.78 -21.34
N SER A 154 -7.09 -20.02 -20.88
CA SER A 154 -7.51 -20.49 -19.55
C SER A 154 -6.82 -19.79 -18.37
N ARG A 155 -7.55 -19.70 -17.25
CA ARG A 155 -7.23 -19.00 -15.99
C ARG A 155 -5.93 -19.45 -15.28
N SER A 156 -5.26 -20.50 -15.76
CA SER A 156 -3.97 -20.94 -15.20
C SER A 156 -2.78 -20.06 -15.59
N GLU A 157 -2.97 -19.06 -16.45
CA GLU A 157 -1.90 -18.15 -16.90
C GLU A 157 -1.87 -16.79 -16.15
N LEU A 158 -2.81 -16.54 -15.22
CA LEU A 158 -3.00 -15.21 -14.59
C LEU A 158 -2.47 -15.07 -13.16
N THR A 159 -1.80 -16.08 -12.61
CA THR A 159 -1.15 -16.03 -11.28
C THR A 159 0.36 -15.83 -11.31
N THR A 160 0.93 -15.67 -12.51
CA THR A 160 2.32 -15.24 -12.70
C THR A 160 2.35 -13.73 -12.48
N SER A 161 3.03 -13.29 -11.43
CA SER A 161 3.15 -11.88 -11.05
C SER A 161 3.63 -11.09 -12.27
N ARG A 162 3.01 -9.96 -12.63
CA ARG A 162 3.44 -9.17 -13.80
C ARG A 162 4.87 -8.61 -13.67
N LEU A 163 5.51 -8.73 -12.51
CA LEU A 163 6.96 -8.58 -12.32
C LEU A 163 7.78 -9.65 -13.06
N GLU A 164 7.25 -10.86 -13.22
CA GLU A 164 7.83 -11.96 -14.00
C GLU A 164 7.63 -11.77 -15.51
N LEU A 165 6.66 -10.93 -15.91
CA LEU A 165 6.33 -10.58 -17.30
C LEU A 165 6.95 -9.25 -17.75
N MET A 166 7.79 -8.61 -16.93
CA MET A 166 8.64 -7.54 -17.44
C MET A 166 9.67 -8.21 -18.34
N ASP A 167 9.35 -8.33 -19.63
CA ASP A 167 10.26 -8.82 -20.65
C ASP A 167 11.58 -8.06 -20.47
N ALA A 168 12.60 -8.83 -20.07
CA ALA A 168 13.87 -8.27 -19.67
C ALA A 168 14.47 -7.42 -20.82
N GLY A 169 14.08 -7.66 -22.07
CA GLY A 169 14.57 -6.96 -23.26
C GLY A 169 14.00 -5.57 -23.51
N GLU A 170 12.86 -5.18 -22.93
CA GLU A 170 12.22 -3.92 -23.28
C GLU A 170 12.86 -2.73 -22.52
N ALA A 171 13.42 -1.78 -23.27
CA ALA A 171 14.00 -0.58 -22.66
C ALA A 171 12.92 0.23 -21.90
N PRO A 172 13.27 0.90 -20.79
CA PRO A 172 12.40 1.91 -20.19
C PRO A 172 12.01 2.97 -21.22
N ASP A 173 10.80 3.54 -21.09
CA ASP A 173 10.30 4.58 -21.98
C ASP A 173 10.96 5.93 -21.69
N PHE A 174 12.22 6.06 -22.13
CA PHE A 174 13.03 7.24 -21.93
C PHE A 174 12.72 8.33 -22.96
N HIS A 175 12.52 9.55 -22.46
CA HIS A 175 12.35 10.73 -23.28
C HIS A 175 13.35 11.82 -22.86
N THR A 176 14.21 12.22 -23.78
CA THR A 176 15.19 13.28 -23.51
C THR A 176 14.58 14.66 -23.75
N LEU A 177 14.66 15.54 -22.75
CA LEU A 177 14.32 16.96 -22.87
C LEU A 177 15.54 17.72 -23.42
N GLY A 178 15.54 17.95 -24.73
CA GLY A 178 16.68 18.55 -25.45
C GLY A 178 17.10 19.94 -24.95
N HIS A 179 16.18 20.70 -24.35
CA HIS A 179 16.42 22.03 -23.83
C HIS A 179 16.88 22.07 -22.37
N VAL A 180 16.76 20.96 -21.62
CA VAL A 180 17.07 20.91 -20.19
C VAL A 180 18.48 20.35 -19.97
N LYS A 181 19.29 21.00 -19.13
CA LYS A 181 20.59 20.50 -18.67
C LYS A 181 20.68 20.51 -17.15
N HIS A 182 20.93 19.34 -16.58
CA HIS A 182 21.15 19.21 -15.14
C HIS A 182 22.62 19.47 -14.75
N ARG A 183 22.86 19.84 -13.49
CA ARG A 183 24.21 20.13 -12.98
C ARG A 183 24.85 18.90 -12.36
N TYR A 184 25.86 18.37 -13.03
CA TYR A 184 26.74 17.33 -12.50
C TYR A 184 27.96 17.96 -11.81
N GLN A 185 28.43 17.32 -10.74
CA GLN A 185 29.54 17.77 -9.89
C GLN A 185 30.79 16.90 -10.04
N GLY A 186 30.69 15.77 -10.74
CA GLY A 186 31.81 14.90 -11.06
C GLY A 186 31.37 13.46 -11.27
N ALA A 187 32.34 12.57 -11.48
CA ALA A 187 32.11 11.14 -11.61
C ALA A 187 31.73 10.52 -10.25
N ARG A 188 30.88 9.49 -10.28
CA ARG A 188 30.56 8.67 -9.11
C ARG A 188 31.78 7.84 -8.70
N PRO A 189 32.20 7.87 -7.42
CA PRO A 189 33.45 7.24 -6.99
C PRO A 189 33.57 5.73 -7.31
N ASN A 190 32.47 4.98 -7.24
CA ASN A 190 32.44 3.54 -7.48
C ASN A 190 31.49 3.16 -8.63
N GLY A 191 31.24 4.09 -9.56
CA GLY A 191 30.15 3.97 -10.52
C GLY A 191 28.77 4.14 -9.87
N LEU A 192 27.71 3.77 -10.59
CA LEU A 192 26.34 3.90 -10.09
C LEU A 192 26.02 2.72 -9.16
N GLU A 193 25.73 3.01 -7.88
CA GLU A 193 25.56 1.98 -6.86
C GLU A 193 24.11 1.62 -6.55
N GLY A 194 23.15 2.49 -6.86
CA GLY A 194 21.76 2.34 -6.44
C GLY A 194 20.92 3.57 -6.78
N ALA A 195 19.76 3.70 -6.13
CA ALA A 195 18.81 4.78 -6.41
C ALA A 195 18.13 5.31 -5.14
N ILE A 196 17.75 6.58 -5.17
CA ILE A 196 16.84 7.20 -4.19
C ILE A 196 15.53 7.53 -4.91
N VAL A 197 14.44 7.02 -4.37
CA VAL A 197 13.07 7.26 -4.87
C VAL A 197 12.46 8.41 -4.08
N HIS A 198 11.89 9.36 -4.81
CA HIS A 198 11.21 10.55 -4.28
C HIS A 198 9.80 10.63 -4.87
N TYR A 199 8.93 11.40 -4.23
CA TYR A 199 7.92 12.15 -4.97
C TYR A 199 8.41 13.58 -5.17
N ASP A 200 8.04 14.23 -6.27
CA ASP A 200 8.53 15.59 -6.58
C ASP A 200 7.89 16.70 -5.73
N ALA A 201 6.80 16.38 -5.02
CA ALA A 201 6.01 17.32 -4.24
C ALA A 201 5.46 18.48 -5.08
N GLY A 202 5.38 18.28 -6.39
CA GLY A 202 4.96 19.24 -7.39
C GLY A 202 3.51 19.04 -7.79
N ARG A 203 3.01 19.99 -8.60
CA ARG A 203 1.70 19.87 -9.23
C ARG A 203 1.73 18.73 -10.26
N CYS A 204 0.64 17.98 -10.34
CA CYS A 204 0.49 16.96 -11.38
C CYS A 204 -0.23 17.51 -12.61
N ARG A 205 -0.99 18.60 -12.45
CA ARG A 205 -1.84 19.18 -13.50
C ARG A 205 -1.57 20.68 -13.68
N PRO A 206 -1.67 21.19 -14.92
CA PRO A 206 -1.55 22.61 -15.17
C PRO A 206 -2.74 23.36 -14.54
N THR A 207 -2.52 24.62 -14.12
CA THR A 207 -3.58 25.48 -13.58
C THR A 207 -4.56 25.95 -14.66
N ASN A 208 -4.16 25.88 -15.92
CA ASN A 208 -4.90 26.31 -17.10
C ASN A 208 -4.72 25.28 -18.23
N GLY A 209 -5.78 25.05 -19.00
CA GLY A 209 -5.74 24.14 -20.15
C GLY A 209 -6.16 22.71 -19.80
N HIS A 210 -5.97 21.82 -20.77
CA HIS A 210 -6.31 20.40 -20.63
C HIS A 210 -5.31 19.66 -19.74
N ASP A 211 -5.78 18.57 -19.14
CA ASP A 211 -4.91 17.71 -18.36
C ASP A 211 -3.86 17.04 -19.27
N ASP A 212 -2.61 17.07 -18.84
CA ASP A 212 -1.47 16.45 -19.50
C ASP A 212 -0.69 15.63 -18.48
N LEU A 213 -0.67 14.31 -18.69
CA LEU A 213 -0.05 13.33 -17.80
C LEU A 213 1.47 13.53 -17.66
N GLU A 214 2.07 14.19 -18.64
CA GLU A 214 3.51 14.40 -18.76
C GLU A 214 3.97 15.75 -18.19
N TRP A 215 3.04 16.69 -18.05
CA TRP A 215 3.34 18.09 -17.75
C TRP A 215 4.16 18.27 -16.48
N GLY A 216 3.74 17.64 -15.38
CA GLY A 216 4.41 17.78 -14.08
C GLY A 216 5.84 17.26 -14.09
N ALA A 217 6.10 16.10 -14.71
CA ALA A 217 7.44 15.53 -14.78
C ALA A 217 8.42 16.37 -15.62
N ARG A 218 7.94 16.99 -16.70
CA ARG A 218 8.78 17.93 -17.49
C ARG A 218 9.10 19.18 -16.69
N LEU A 219 8.09 19.76 -16.02
CA LEU A 219 8.27 20.94 -15.18
C LEU A 219 9.25 20.67 -14.03
N THR A 220 9.17 19.50 -13.40
CA THR A 220 10.11 19.09 -12.35
C THR A 220 11.53 18.95 -12.87
N SER A 221 11.73 18.51 -14.13
CA SER A 221 13.06 18.48 -14.75
C SER A 221 13.60 19.89 -15.03
N GLU A 222 12.78 20.78 -15.58
CA GLU A 222 13.14 22.19 -15.82
C GLU A 222 13.46 22.92 -14.50
N TRP A 223 12.68 22.66 -13.46
CA TRP A 223 12.96 23.18 -12.13
C TRP A 223 14.30 22.66 -11.60
N GLY A 224 14.62 21.39 -11.82
CA GLY A 224 15.91 20.78 -11.45
C GLY A 224 17.10 21.49 -12.07
N GLU A 225 17.03 21.85 -13.35
CA GLU A 225 18.03 22.70 -14.00
C GLU A 225 18.17 24.06 -13.29
N SER A 226 17.04 24.73 -13.01
CA SER A 226 17.05 26.05 -12.35
C SER A 226 17.68 26.02 -10.95
N GLN A 227 17.59 24.90 -10.25
CA GLN A 227 18.15 24.71 -8.90
C GLN A 227 19.55 24.10 -8.90
N GLY A 228 20.09 23.71 -10.06
CA GLY A 228 21.37 23.02 -10.15
C GLY A 228 21.34 21.60 -9.57
N TYR A 229 20.23 20.90 -9.73
CA TYR A 229 20.04 19.51 -9.32
C TYR A 229 20.24 18.54 -10.49
N ALA A 230 20.32 17.24 -10.16
CA ALA A 230 20.45 16.16 -11.13
C ALA A 230 19.69 14.90 -10.71
N TYR A 231 18.66 14.55 -11.48
CA TYR A 231 17.81 13.38 -11.33
C TYR A 231 17.10 13.06 -12.66
N ALA A 232 16.42 11.92 -12.72
CA ALA A 232 15.42 11.62 -13.75
C ALA A 232 14.02 11.81 -13.16
N THR A 233 13.02 12.15 -13.98
CA THR A 233 11.63 12.30 -13.54
C THR A 233 10.73 11.22 -14.15
N ILE A 234 9.71 10.78 -13.41
CA ILE A 234 8.71 9.81 -13.90
C ILE A 234 7.33 10.46 -13.90
N SER A 235 6.70 10.56 -15.08
CA SER A 235 5.38 11.18 -15.25
C SER A 235 4.23 10.28 -14.82
N ARG A 236 3.00 10.81 -14.79
CA ARG A 236 1.81 10.02 -14.42
C ARG A 236 1.52 8.86 -15.37
N SER A 237 1.98 8.94 -16.62
CA SER A 237 1.88 7.86 -17.61
C SER A 237 2.98 6.81 -17.49
N GLY A 238 3.99 7.04 -16.64
CA GLY A 238 5.17 6.19 -16.51
C GLY A 238 6.32 6.56 -17.45
N ARG A 239 6.21 7.58 -18.31
CA ARG A 239 7.35 8.06 -19.10
C ARG A 239 8.46 8.58 -18.20
N ILE A 240 9.70 8.27 -18.58
CA ILE A 240 10.89 8.70 -17.83
C ILE A 240 11.58 9.81 -18.60
N TYR A 241 11.54 11.03 -18.05
CA TYR A 241 12.19 12.17 -18.66
C TYR A 241 13.63 12.32 -18.15
N LEU A 242 14.54 12.53 -19.10
CA LEU A 242 15.96 12.71 -18.88
C LEU A 242 16.40 14.10 -19.37
N PRO A 243 17.33 14.78 -18.68
CA PRO A 243 17.96 15.98 -19.23
C PRO A 243 18.81 15.63 -20.46
N SER A 244 19.04 16.59 -21.35
CA SER A 244 19.86 16.42 -22.56
C SER A 244 21.29 15.95 -22.30
N ASN A 245 21.83 16.25 -21.12
CA ASN A 245 23.15 15.86 -20.67
C ASN A 245 23.14 14.71 -19.66
N MET A 246 22.13 13.82 -19.69
CA MET A 246 22.03 12.71 -18.76
C MET A 246 23.28 11.83 -18.76
N ASP A 247 23.89 11.68 -17.59
CA ASP A 247 25.01 10.75 -17.36
C ASP A 247 24.82 9.99 -16.05
N TRP A 248 24.53 8.70 -16.17
CA TRP A 248 24.33 7.80 -15.02
C TRP A 248 25.59 7.62 -14.16
N LEU A 249 26.78 7.81 -14.72
CA LEU A 249 28.06 7.67 -14.03
C LEU A 249 28.55 8.97 -13.41
N SER A 250 27.88 10.09 -13.69
CA SER A 250 28.08 11.35 -13.00
C SER A 250 27.06 11.53 -11.88
N TRP A 251 27.44 12.30 -10.86
CA TRP A 251 26.54 12.66 -9.77
C TRP A 251 26.23 14.15 -9.77
N GLY A 252 25.05 14.50 -9.26
CA GLY A 252 24.64 15.86 -8.93
C GLY A 252 23.68 15.83 -7.75
N SER A 253 23.35 16.99 -7.19
CA SER A 253 22.56 17.07 -5.97
C SER A 253 21.09 16.71 -6.23
N HIS A 254 20.51 15.86 -5.37
CA HIS A 254 19.06 15.63 -5.34
C HIS A 254 18.53 15.22 -3.95
N ALA A 255 19.37 14.70 -3.04
CA ALA A 255 18.91 14.23 -1.73
C ALA A 255 19.23 15.16 -0.54
N GLY A 256 20.00 16.24 -0.74
CA GLY A 256 20.46 17.12 0.35
C GLY A 256 21.19 16.37 1.47
N LYS A 257 21.11 16.86 2.72
CA LYS A 257 21.67 16.17 3.90
C LYS A 257 21.02 14.80 4.06
N SER A 258 21.81 13.76 3.86
CA SER A 258 21.36 12.37 3.75
C SER A 258 22.46 11.41 4.18
N LYS A 259 22.07 10.20 4.62
CA LYS A 259 22.96 9.13 5.06
C LYS A 259 22.41 7.77 4.63
N CYS A 260 23.24 6.95 3.99
CA CYS A 260 22.88 5.60 3.60
C CYS A 260 22.68 4.73 4.87
N PRO A 261 21.52 4.06 5.04
CA PRO A 261 21.25 3.25 6.23
C PRO A 261 22.12 1.99 6.31
N VAL A 262 22.65 1.50 5.18
CA VAL A 262 23.47 0.28 5.12
C VAL A 262 24.95 0.58 5.31
N THR A 263 25.48 1.57 4.57
CA THR A 263 26.91 1.86 4.53
C THR A 263 27.34 2.96 5.50
N GLY A 264 26.39 3.73 6.04
CA GLY A 264 26.67 4.90 6.86
C GLY A 264 27.24 6.10 6.11
N ARG A 265 27.45 6.01 4.78
CA ARG A 265 27.97 7.12 3.97
C ARG A 265 26.98 8.27 3.89
N GLU A 266 27.48 9.47 4.10
CA GLU A 266 26.70 10.70 3.93
C GLU A 266 26.70 11.17 2.47
N SER A 267 25.87 12.18 2.15
CA SER A 267 25.80 12.78 0.82
C SER A 267 25.48 11.77 -0.29
N VAL A 268 24.37 11.04 -0.10
CA VAL A 268 24.08 9.83 -0.87
C VAL A 268 23.90 10.06 -2.38
N SER A 269 23.64 11.31 -2.80
CA SER A 269 23.60 11.70 -4.21
C SER A 269 24.91 11.37 -4.96
N GLN A 270 26.06 11.32 -4.29
CA GLN A 270 27.33 10.91 -4.89
C GLN A 270 27.33 9.45 -5.37
N PHE A 271 26.51 8.59 -4.77
CA PHE A 271 26.53 7.14 -5.00
C PHE A 271 25.27 6.63 -5.72
N TYR A 272 24.13 7.30 -5.52
CA TYR A 272 22.83 6.87 -6.02
C TYR A 272 22.22 7.88 -6.99
N VAL A 273 21.43 7.41 -7.94
CA VAL A 273 20.63 8.27 -8.83
C VAL A 273 19.29 8.63 -8.18
N GLY A 274 18.82 9.86 -8.37
CA GLY A 274 17.49 10.28 -7.94
C GLY A 274 16.43 10.00 -8.99
N PHE A 275 15.29 9.45 -8.58
CA PHE A 275 14.05 9.41 -9.37
C PHE A 275 12.97 10.25 -8.69
N GLU A 276 12.62 11.36 -9.32
CA GLU A 276 11.54 12.25 -8.89
C GLU A 276 10.23 11.84 -9.58
N ILE A 277 9.33 11.22 -8.82
CA ILE A 277 8.05 10.73 -9.37
C ILE A 277 7.03 11.86 -9.28
N ASN A 278 6.39 12.22 -10.39
CA ASN A 278 5.43 13.33 -10.42
C ASN A 278 4.20 13.00 -9.57
N CYS A 279 4.17 13.58 -8.37
CA CYS A 279 3.20 13.29 -7.33
C CYS A 279 3.37 14.34 -6.23
N PRO A 280 2.28 15.00 -5.76
CA PRO A 280 2.38 15.93 -4.65
C PRO A 280 2.77 15.24 -3.33
N GLY A 281 2.60 13.92 -3.26
CA GLY A 281 2.96 13.13 -2.09
C GLY A 281 1.99 13.31 -0.92
N TYR A 282 2.54 13.74 0.21
CA TYR A 282 1.78 14.04 1.42
C TYR A 282 0.86 15.25 1.22
N ILE A 283 -0.41 15.09 1.58
CA ILE A 283 -1.45 16.12 1.44
C ILE A 283 -2.26 16.31 2.73
N TYR A 284 -3.04 17.39 2.77
CA TYR A 284 -3.70 17.86 3.98
C TYR A 284 -5.23 17.90 3.79
N PRO A 285 -6.03 17.45 4.77
CA PRO A 285 -7.47 17.60 4.74
C PRO A 285 -7.85 19.09 4.79
N THR A 286 -9.02 19.43 4.25
CA THR A 286 -9.64 20.75 4.40
C THR A 286 -10.87 20.65 5.32
N ASP A 287 -11.58 21.76 5.54
CA ASP A 287 -12.84 21.75 6.30
C ASP A 287 -13.97 20.99 5.58
N ASP A 288 -13.85 20.78 4.26
CA ASP A 288 -14.68 19.80 3.56
C ASP A 288 -14.04 18.41 3.75
N PRO A 289 -14.78 17.44 4.34
CA PRO A 289 -14.24 16.13 4.70
C PRO A 289 -13.85 15.26 3.50
N ASP A 290 -14.24 15.63 2.28
CA ASP A 290 -13.88 14.93 1.05
C ASP A 290 -12.78 15.65 0.25
N ILE A 291 -12.37 16.85 0.65
CA ILE A 291 -11.38 17.65 -0.09
C ILE A 291 -10.05 17.69 0.65
N PHE A 292 -8.98 17.38 -0.09
CA PHE A 292 -7.60 17.45 0.33
C PHE A 292 -6.79 18.30 -0.64
N ILE A 293 -5.74 18.95 -0.13
CA ILE A 293 -4.84 19.80 -0.92
C ILE A 293 -3.38 19.55 -0.57
N ALA A 294 -2.51 19.77 -1.55
CA ALA A 294 -1.07 19.75 -1.35
C ALA A 294 -0.56 21.04 -0.70
N TRP A 295 0.67 21.00 -0.17
CA TRP A 295 1.30 22.13 0.52
C TRP A 295 1.39 23.40 -0.33
N PHE A 296 1.52 23.28 -1.66
CA PHE A 296 1.64 24.43 -2.56
C PHE A 296 0.32 25.20 -2.76
N ASP A 297 -0.82 24.58 -2.45
CA ASP A 297 -2.15 25.21 -2.50
C ASP A 297 -2.67 25.60 -1.12
N ALA A 298 -1.99 25.19 -0.05
CA ALA A 298 -2.36 25.49 1.31
C ALA A 298 -1.79 26.84 1.80
N LYS A 299 -2.47 27.45 2.76
CA LYS A 299 -1.93 28.58 3.53
C LYS A 299 -0.67 28.13 4.27
N ARG A 300 0.42 28.88 4.12
CA ARG A 300 1.73 28.60 4.72
C ARG A 300 2.20 29.75 5.61
N ASN A 301 3.01 29.43 6.62
CA ASN A 301 3.67 30.43 7.46
C ASN A 301 4.91 31.01 6.76
N ALA A 302 5.61 31.96 7.40
CA ALA A 302 6.81 32.59 6.85
C ALA A 302 7.98 31.61 6.60
N GLN A 303 7.97 30.45 7.26
CA GLN A 303 8.94 29.37 7.10
C GLN A 303 8.51 28.36 6.02
N GLY A 304 7.39 28.60 5.32
CA GLY A 304 6.88 27.73 4.25
C GLY A 304 6.14 26.49 4.74
N SER A 305 5.92 26.32 6.06
CA SER A 305 5.15 25.20 6.60
C SER A 305 3.65 25.43 6.47
N VAL A 306 2.88 24.37 6.19
CA VAL A 306 1.41 24.44 6.12
C VAL A 306 0.83 24.81 7.48
N VAL A 307 -0.09 25.78 7.48
CA VAL A 307 -0.81 26.22 8.67
C VAL A 307 -2.10 25.42 8.77
N LEU A 308 -2.26 24.67 9.86
CA LEU A 308 -3.46 23.88 10.15
C LEU A 308 -4.31 24.54 11.23
N ASN A 309 -5.63 24.38 11.16
CA ASN A 309 -6.55 24.79 12.22
C ASN A 309 -6.54 23.79 13.39
N SER A 310 -7.35 24.03 14.43
CA SER A 310 -7.44 23.16 15.61
C SER A 310 -7.91 21.74 15.32
N HIS A 311 -8.54 21.50 14.16
CA HIS A 311 -8.98 20.18 13.69
C HIS A 311 -7.94 19.50 12.78
N GLY A 312 -6.78 20.13 12.55
CA GLY A 312 -5.75 19.61 11.66
C GLY A 312 -6.03 19.85 10.17
N HIS A 313 -6.96 20.74 9.82
CA HIS A 313 -7.30 21.04 8.43
C HIS A 313 -6.52 22.24 7.89
N ALA A 314 -6.14 22.16 6.61
CA ALA A 314 -5.50 23.22 5.86
C ALA A 314 -6.53 24.12 5.17
N THR A 315 -6.20 25.40 5.05
CA THR A 315 -6.98 26.38 4.27
C THR A 315 -6.41 26.52 2.87
N ILE A 316 -7.27 26.45 1.85
CA ILE A 316 -6.90 26.73 0.45
C ILE A 316 -6.48 28.20 0.31
N ALA A 317 -5.31 28.46 -0.27
CA ALA A 317 -4.75 29.80 -0.46
C ALA A 317 -4.65 30.23 -1.94
N THR A 318 -4.96 29.33 -2.88
CA THR A 318 -4.87 29.58 -4.33
C THR A 318 -6.24 29.64 -4.97
N SER A 319 -6.40 30.44 -6.03
CA SER A 319 -7.67 30.58 -6.76
C SER A 319 -8.03 29.38 -7.64
N ARG A 320 -7.06 28.52 -7.98
CA ARG A 320 -7.24 27.31 -8.80
C ARG A 320 -6.45 26.13 -8.18
N PRO A 321 -6.91 25.63 -7.02
CA PRO A 321 -6.21 24.55 -6.32
C PRO A 321 -6.31 23.24 -7.11
N GLU A 322 -5.26 22.42 -7.00
CA GLU A 322 -5.31 21.01 -7.32
C GLU A 322 -5.91 20.26 -6.12
N ILE A 323 -7.17 19.83 -6.28
CA ILE A 323 -7.95 19.17 -5.24
C ILE A 323 -7.88 17.65 -5.43
N TYR A 324 -7.76 16.96 -4.30
CA TYR A 324 -7.85 15.51 -4.23
C TYR A 324 -9.05 15.07 -3.37
N ARG A 325 -9.74 14.03 -3.81
CA ARG A 325 -10.93 13.43 -3.21
C ARG A 325 -10.56 12.27 -2.29
N ARG A 326 -11.24 12.11 -1.17
CA ARG A 326 -10.93 11.07 -0.18
C ARG A 326 -10.74 9.67 -0.80
N ALA A 327 -11.61 9.32 -1.75
CA ALA A 327 -11.62 8.00 -2.38
C ALA A 327 -10.36 7.68 -3.21
N GLU A 328 -9.61 8.69 -3.67
CA GLU A 328 -8.39 8.50 -4.47
C GLU A 328 -7.10 8.44 -3.64
N LEU A 329 -7.23 8.58 -2.32
CA LEU A 329 -6.11 8.82 -1.41
C LEU A 329 -5.80 7.63 -0.54
N ARG A 330 -4.52 7.49 -0.19
CA ARG A 330 -4.07 6.50 0.77
C ARG A 330 -4.02 7.10 2.16
N HIS A 331 -4.79 6.52 3.08
CA HIS A 331 -4.83 6.91 4.48
C HIS A 331 -3.96 5.97 5.32
N ILE A 332 -2.89 6.51 5.89
CA ILE A 332 -1.98 5.78 6.77
C ILE A 332 -2.32 6.14 8.22
N GLY A 333 -2.91 5.18 8.95
CA GLY A 333 -3.35 5.39 10.33
C GLY A 333 -2.24 5.28 11.39
N SER A 334 -1.16 4.56 11.09
CA SER A 334 -0.05 4.31 12.02
C SER A 334 1.28 4.22 11.30
N LEU A 335 2.38 4.46 12.02
CA LEU A 335 3.73 4.30 11.50
C LEU A 335 3.94 2.86 11.03
N HIS A 336 4.36 2.67 9.79
CA HIS A 336 4.69 1.37 9.20
C HIS A 336 6.06 1.44 8.53
N GLY A 337 7.09 0.91 9.19
CA GLY A 337 8.48 1.12 8.78
C GLY A 337 8.83 2.62 8.80
N ASN A 338 9.29 3.16 7.67
CA ASN A 338 9.58 4.60 7.51
C ASN A 338 8.36 5.43 7.05
N ILE A 339 7.23 4.78 6.72
CA ILE A 339 6.01 5.43 6.26
C ILE A 339 5.28 6.05 7.46
N ARG A 340 5.19 7.38 7.49
CA ARG A 340 4.53 8.11 8.58
C ARG A 340 3.01 8.08 8.43
N PRO A 341 2.26 8.20 9.56
CA PRO A 341 0.84 8.48 9.51
C PRO A 341 0.54 9.74 8.71
N GLY A 342 -0.54 9.72 7.94
CA GLY A 342 -0.92 10.83 7.08
C GLY A 342 -1.78 10.41 5.89
N VAL A 343 -1.99 11.35 4.98
CA VAL A 343 -2.75 11.13 3.75
C VAL A 343 -1.84 11.41 2.56
N TYR A 344 -1.79 10.47 1.63
CA TYR A 344 -0.86 10.49 0.51
C TYR A 344 -1.61 10.32 -0.81
N VAL A 345 -1.17 11.04 -1.83
CA VAL A 345 -1.53 10.72 -3.21
C VAL A 345 -0.72 9.49 -3.62
N PRO A 346 -1.36 8.38 -4.02
CA PRO A 346 -0.67 7.17 -4.46
C PRO A 346 -0.02 7.39 -5.82
N TYR A 347 1.13 6.76 -6.07
CA TYR A 347 1.67 6.66 -7.43
C TYR A 347 0.73 5.88 -8.33
N THR A 348 0.63 6.30 -9.59
CA THR A 348 -0.11 5.55 -10.59
C THR A 348 0.54 4.19 -10.80
N ARG A 349 -0.25 3.23 -11.29
CA ARG A 349 0.27 1.92 -11.69
C ARG A 349 1.44 2.06 -12.67
N ALA A 350 1.32 2.94 -13.66
CA ALA A 350 2.34 3.14 -14.68
C ALA A 350 3.63 3.73 -14.11
N GLN A 351 3.55 4.64 -13.14
CA GLN A 351 4.72 5.15 -12.42
C GLN A 351 5.49 4.04 -11.70
N GLN A 352 4.76 3.18 -10.98
CA GLN A 352 5.37 2.08 -10.23
C GLN A 352 5.99 1.03 -11.15
N GLU A 353 5.28 0.66 -12.22
CA GLU A 353 5.80 -0.25 -13.25
C GLU A 353 7.06 0.35 -13.91
N SER A 354 7.05 1.62 -14.31
CA SER A 354 8.23 2.26 -14.90
C SER A 354 9.40 2.38 -13.94
N LEU A 355 9.15 2.67 -12.65
CA LEU A 355 10.19 2.68 -11.63
C LEU A 355 10.88 1.31 -11.53
N ILE A 356 10.11 0.23 -11.44
CA ILE A 356 10.69 -1.12 -11.37
C ILE A 356 11.46 -1.43 -12.66
N LYS A 357 10.89 -1.11 -13.82
CA LYS A 357 11.51 -1.35 -15.13
C LYS A 357 12.88 -0.69 -15.22
N VAL A 358 12.99 0.59 -14.83
CA VAL A 358 14.26 1.32 -14.89
C VAL A 358 15.28 0.82 -13.87
N LEU A 359 14.86 0.40 -12.68
CA LEU A 359 15.76 -0.16 -11.67
C LEU A 359 16.36 -1.50 -12.12
N ILE A 360 15.56 -2.38 -12.72
CA ILE A 360 16.04 -3.64 -13.31
C ILE A 360 16.93 -3.35 -14.52
N TRP A 361 16.57 -2.39 -15.38
CA TRP A 361 17.40 -1.98 -16.51
C TRP A 361 18.76 -1.43 -16.05
N LEU A 362 18.81 -0.60 -15.01
CA LEU A 362 20.05 -0.10 -14.41
C LEU A 362 20.90 -1.24 -13.82
N LYS A 363 20.27 -2.23 -13.18
CA LYS A 363 20.97 -3.44 -12.72
C LYS A 363 21.62 -4.18 -13.88
N ARG A 364 20.93 -4.36 -15.01
CA ARG A 364 21.51 -4.98 -16.21
C ARG A 364 22.65 -4.16 -16.81
N ARG A 365 22.49 -2.84 -16.87
CA ARG A 365 23.45 -1.93 -17.50
C ARG A 365 24.73 -1.74 -16.68
N TYR A 366 24.64 -1.85 -15.36
CA TYR A 366 25.73 -1.67 -14.41
C TYR A 366 25.81 -2.87 -13.44
N PRO A 367 26.01 -4.10 -13.93
CA PRO A 367 25.79 -5.32 -13.16
C PRO A 367 26.73 -5.47 -11.96
N LYS A 368 27.93 -4.90 -12.05
CA LYS A 368 28.96 -4.94 -11.00
C LYS A 368 28.74 -3.91 -9.89
N THR A 369 28.11 -2.77 -10.19
CA THR A 369 28.05 -1.63 -9.26
C THR A 369 26.63 -1.38 -8.77
N PHE A 370 25.62 -1.47 -9.64
CA PHE A 370 24.23 -1.21 -9.25
C PHE A 370 23.66 -2.34 -8.43
N ARG A 371 23.13 -1.98 -7.26
CA ARG A 371 22.61 -2.90 -6.25
C ARG A 371 21.13 -2.62 -6.02
N LEU A 372 20.30 -3.63 -6.28
CA LEU A 372 18.85 -3.55 -6.07
C LEU A 372 18.50 -3.44 -4.59
N ASP A 373 19.35 -3.97 -3.71
CA ASP A 373 19.26 -3.77 -2.27
C ASP A 373 19.71 -2.37 -1.81
N TYR A 374 20.25 -1.53 -2.71
CA TYR A 374 20.60 -0.12 -2.46
C TYR A 374 19.61 0.85 -3.14
N VAL A 375 18.37 0.41 -3.31
CA VAL A 375 17.25 1.28 -3.70
C VAL A 375 16.53 1.73 -2.42
N PHE A 376 16.61 3.03 -2.11
CA PHE A 376 16.06 3.59 -0.88
C PHE A 376 15.02 4.68 -1.15
N GLY A 377 14.14 4.91 -0.18
CA GLY A 377 13.33 6.13 -0.15
C GLY A 377 14.12 7.33 0.40
N HIS A 378 13.68 8.55 0.13
CA HIS A 378 14.28 9.74 0.74
C HIS A 378 14.11 9.73 2.27
N ASP A 379 12.97 9.22 2.75
CA ASP A 379 12.61 8.98 4.14
C ASP A 379 13.58 8.03 4.85
N GLU A 380 14.12 7.02 4.16
CA GLU A 380 15.10 6.09 4.72
C GLU A 380 16.50 6.70 4.82
N VAL A 381 16.89 7.56 3.87
CA VAL A 381 18.21 8.21 3.88
C VAL A 381 18.22 9.57 4.58
N SER A 382 17.06 10.06 5.01
CA SER A 382 16.89 11.33 5.72
C SER A 382 15.75 11.23 6.74
N PRO A 383 15.81 10.28 7.68
CA PRO A 383 14.75 10.07 8.66
C PRO A 383 14.50 11.34 9.46
N VAL A 384 13.28 11.52 9.97
CA VAL A 384 12.78 12.74 10.64
C VAL A 384 12.63 13.96 9.71
N ARG A 385 13.60 14.24 8.82
CA ARG A 385 13.55 15.37 7.89
C ARG A 385 12.63 15.15 6.69
N LYS A 386 12.60 13.92 6.17
CA LYS A 386 11.87 13.55 4.96
C LYS A 386 10.83 12.48 5.22
N VAL A 387 9.81 12.47 4.36
CA VAL A 387 8.65 11.56 4.44
C VAL A 387 8.31 10.92 3.10
N ASP A 388 9.08 11.22 2.06
CA ASP A 388 8.92 10.71 0.70
C ASP A 388 9.84 9.51 0.43
N PRO A 389 9.44 8.51 -0.38
CA PRO A 389 8.16 8.43 -1.10
C PRO A 389 6.99 8.08 -0.15
N GLY A 390 7.29 7.61 1.07
CA GLY A 390 6.32 7.36 2.13
C GLY A 390 5.12 6.56 1.66
N GLY A 391 3.93 7.04 2.03
CA GLY A 391 2.67 6.40 1.69
C GLY A 391 2.23 6.57 0.24
N SER A 392 3.03 7.19 -0.63
CA SER A 392 2.72 7.29 -2.07
C SER A 392 3.12 6.03 -2.83
N TYR A 393 4.21 5.36 -2.44
CA TYR A 393 4.61 4.07 -3.01
C TYR A 393 3.78 2.94 -2.41
N GLY A 394 3.28 2.00 -3.24
CA GLY A 394 2.37 0.94 -2.80
C GLY A 394 2.49 -0.33 -3.60
N VAL A 395 1.56 -1.25 -3.35
CA VAL A 395 1.44 -2.47 -4.15
C VAL A 395 0.95 -2.11 -5.54
N ILE A 396 1.60 -2.66 -6.58
CA ILE A 396 1.20 -2.47 -7.97
C ILE A 396 -0.21 -3.03 -8.18
N GLY A 397 -1.14 -2.15 -8.51
CA GLY A 397 -2.55 -2.47 -8.70
C GLY A 397 -3.36 -1.21 -8.99
N THR A 398 -4.67 -1.28 -8.77
CA THR A 398 -5.55 -0.11 -8.86
C THR A 398 -5.33 0.78 -7.63
N PRO A 399 -4.92 2.06 -7.80
CA PRO A 399 -4.85 3.00 -6.68
C PRO A 399 -6.22 3.21 -6.01
N PRO A 400 -6.27 3.51 -4.70
CA PRO A 400 -5.12 3.83 -3.86
C PRO A 400 -4.30 2.62 -3.41
N GLY A 401 -4.83 1.39 -3.49
CA GLY A 401 -4.14 0.16 -3.12
C GLY A 401 -3.58 0.15 -1.69
N SER A 402 -2.91 -0.93 -1.29
CA SER A 402 -2.17 -0.98 -0.03
C SER A 402 -0.82 -0.26 -0.16
N GLU A 403 -0.34 0.33 0.93
CA GLU A 403 1.01 0.85 1.01
C GLU A 403 2.05 -0.27 0.94
N GLN A 404 3.26 0.09 0.52
CA GLN A 404 4.39 -0.80 0.47
C GLN A 404 5.63 -0.02 0.90
N THR A 405 6.42 -0.59 1.79
CA THR A 405 7.68 0.00 2.22
C THR A 405 8.75 -0.17 1.15
N MET A 406 9.75 0.71 1.15
CA MET A 406 10.92 0.57 0.26
C MET A 406 11.71 -0.71 0.54
N ALA A 407 11.66 -1.25 1.77
CA ALA A 407 12.23 -2.55 2.10
C ALA A 407 11.52 -3.71 1.36
N GLN A 408 10.19 -3.65 1.26
CA GLN A 408 9.42 -4.61 0.47
C GLN A 408 9.72 -4.46 -1.03
N LEU A 409 9.81 -3.22 -1.56
CA LEU A 409 10.23 -3.02 -2.96
C LEU A 409 11.61 -3.65 -3.23
N ARG A 410 12.60 -3.45 -2.35
CA ARG A 410 13.92 -4.10 -2.50
C ARG A 410 13.80 -5.62 -2.55
N SER A 411 12.95 -6.21 -1.71
CA SER A 411 12.67 -7.66 -1.75
C SER A 411 12.10 -8.09 -3.10
N ASP A 412 11.11 -7.36 -3.61
CA ASP A 412 10.47 -7.65 -4.90
C ASP A 412 11.44 -7.51 -6.06
N LEU A 413 12.30 -6.48 -6.04
CA LEU A 413 13.35 -6.29 -7.05
C LEU A 413 14.36 -7.45 -7.05
N LEU A 414 14.77 -7.93 -5.87
CA LEU A 414 15.70 -9.06 -5.77
C LEU A 414 15.07 -10.36 -6.29
N HIS A 415 13.80 -10.60 -5.98
CA HIS A 415 13.05 -11.74 -6.52
C HIS A 415 12.90 -11.65 -8.04
N ALA A 416 12.47 -10.49 -8.56
CA ALA A 416 12.35 -10.25 -10.00
C ALA A 416 13.69 -10.45 -10.71
N TRP A 417 14.79 -9.97 -10.12
CA TRP A 417 16.13 -10.15 -10.68
C TRP A 417 16.57 -11.61 -10.70
N ALA A 418 16.30 -12.39 -9.65
CA ALA A 418 16.60 -13.81 -9.63
C ALA A 418 15.90 -14.56 -10.77
N ASN A 419 14.64 -14.20 -11.07
CA ASN A 419 13.89 -14.77 -12.18
C ASN A 419 14.49 -14.38 -13.53
N VAL A 420 14.86 -13.11 -13.73
CA VAL A 420 15.55 -12.66 -14.96
C VAL A 420 16.86 -13.44 -15.16
N GLN A 421 17.61 -13.70 -14.10
CA GLN A 421 18.86 -14.48 -14.18
C GLN A 421 18.63 -15.96 -14.52
N ALA A 422 17.46 -16.53 -14.22
CA ALA A 422 17.13 -17.91 -14.55
C ALA A 422 16.68 -18.10 -16.00
N MET A 423 16.32 -17.02 -16.70
CA MET A 423 15.86 -17.03 -18.10
C MET A 423 16.98 -16.81 -19.13
N VAL A 424 18.19 -16.44 -18.68
CA VAL A 424 19.40 -16.21 -19.49
C VAL A 424 20.38 -17.34 -19.22
#